data_AF-A0A2V5S8E7-F1
#
_entry.id   AF-A0A2V5S8E7-F1
#
_cell.length_a   1.000
_cell.length_b   1.000
_cell.length_c   1.000
_cell.angle_alpha   90.00
_cell.angle_beta   90.00
_cell.angle_gamma   90.00
#
_symmetry.space_group_name_H-M   'P 1'
#
loop_
_entity.id
_entity.type
_entity.pdbx_description
1 polymer ?
#
loop_
_entity_poly.entity_id
_entity_poly.type
_entity_poly.pdbx_seq_one_letter_code
_entity_poly.pdbx_strand_id
1 'polypeptide(L)' 'MAFGTLPHHVRHQRFAAGTFPRRLRAWRERNNLSQSEAALKLQISKRTLQEWEQDRAVPRGLARTAIEKTLRG' A
#
# COMPACT_ATOMS: atom_id res chain seq x y z
N MET A 1 10.38 -12.61 -20.31
CA MET A 1 10.44 -11.22 -19.84
C MET A 1 10.40 -11.25 -18.31
N ALA A 2 11.55 -11.08 -17.66
CA ALA A 2 11.71 -11.22 -16.21
C ALA A 2 11.77 -9.83 -15.57
N PHE A 3 10.84 -9.52 -14.66
CA PHE A 3 10.97 -8.34 -13.80
C PHE A 3 11.98 -8.66 -12.69
N GLY A 4 13.27 -8.64 -13.05
CA GLY A 4 14.35 -8.57 -12.08
C GLY A 4 14.37 -7.18 -11.46
N THR A 5 14.04 -7.07 -10.18
CA THR A 5 14.52 -5.97 -9.34
C THR A 5 14.38 -6.36 -7.88
N LEU A 6 15.53 -6.58 -7.23
CA LEU A 6 15.65 -6.75 -5.77
C LEU A 6 14.98 -5.55 -5.06
N PRO A 7 14.08 -5.76 -4.08
CA PRO A 7 13.43 -4.64 -3.40
C PRO A 7 14.43 -3.94 -2.46
N HIS A 8 14.99 -2.82 -2.90
CA HIS A 8 15.69 -1.86 -2.04
C HIS A 8 14.66 -1.01 -1.28
N HIS A 9 14.01 -1.56 -0.25
CA HIS A 9 13.28 -0.76 0.74
C HIS A 9 13.50 -1.30 2.16
N VAL A 10 14.76 -1.59 2.51
CA VAL A 10 15.11 -1.81 3.91
C VAL A 10 15.23 -0.45 4.59
N ARG A 11 14.11 0.03 5.12
CA ARG A 11 14.14 0.86 6.34
C ARG A 11 12.88 0.60 7.13
N HIS A 12 12.94 -0.44 7.95
CA HIS A 12 11.92 -0.85 8.91
C HIS A 12 11.71 0.24 9.97
N GLN A 13 10.95 1.28 9.65
CA GLN A 13 10.52 2.27 10.63
C GLN A 13 9.18 1.88 11.23
N ARG A 14 9.29 1.22 12.40
CA ARG A 14 8.54 1.46 13.63
C ARG A 14 7.03 1.71 13.44
N PHE A 15 6.31 0.61 13.59
CA PHE A 15 4.89 0.44 13.34
C PHE A 15 3.94 1.31 14.19
N ALA A 16 2.87 1.75 13.50
CA ALA A 16 1.49 1.99 13.95
C ALA A 16 1.17 3.12 14.96
N ALA A 17 0.66 4.24 14.42
CA ALA A 17 -0.55 4.98 14.86
C ALA A 17 -0.82 6.19 13.91
N GLY A 18 -0.61 6.01 12.60
CA GLY A 18 -0.62 7.09 11.63
C GLY A 18 -1.87 7.13 10.75
N THR A 19 -2.08 8.27 10.07
CA THR A 19 -3.09 8.50 9.03
C THR A 19 -3.19 7.36 8.00
N PHE A 20 -4.32 7.26 7.29
CA PHE A 20 -4.58 6.20 6.30
C PHE A 20 -3.38 5.89 5.35
N PRO A 21 -2.70 6.88 4.75
CA PRO A 21 -1.51 6.65 3.91
C PRO A 21 -0.40 5.86 4.61
N ARG A 22 -0.15 6.14 5.89
CA ARG A 22 0.88 5.47 6.68
C ARG A 22 0.50 4.02 6.97
N ARG A 23 -0.77 3.75 7.26
CA ARG A 23 -1.24 2.36 7.50
C ARG A 23 -1.16 1.53 6.22
N LEU A 24 -1.49 2.13 5.08
CA LEU A 24 -1.41 1.49 3.77
C LEU A 24 0.03 1.11 3.43
N ARG A 25 0.97 2.04 3.59
CA ARG A 25 2.41 1.77 3.41
C ARG A 25 2.91 0.69 4.37
N ALA A 26 2.55 0.79 5.65
CA ALA A 26 2.97 -0.20 6.66
C ALA A 26 2.41 -1.60 6.38
N TRP A 27 1.18 -1.72 5.86
CA TRP A 27 0.65 -3.01 5.41
C TRP A 27 1.45 -3.58 4.24
N ARG A 28 1.74 -2.74 3.23
CA ARG A 28 2.54 -3.15 2.08
C ARG A 28 3.92 -3.66 2.50
N GLU A 29 4.59 -2.92 3.39
CA GLU A 29 5.91 -3.28 3.93
C GLU A 29 5.86 -4.57 4.77
N ARG A 30 4.83 -4.75 5.62
CA ARG A 30 4.65 -6.00 6.38
C ARG A 30 4.48 -7.23 5.49
N ASN A 31 3.91 -7.05 4.31
CA ASN A 31 3.70 -8.12 3.35
C ASN A 31 4.87 -8.28 2.36
N ASN A 32 5.97 -7.52 2.51
CA ASN A 32 7.09 -7.48 1.56
C ASN A 32 6.66 -7.22 0.10
N LEU A 33 5.62 -6.41 -0.10
CA LEU A 33 5.09 -6.11 -1.42
C LEU A 33 5.72 -4.83 -1.99
N SER A 34 6.12 -4.87 -3.26
CA SER A 34 6.34 -3.66 -4.05
C SER A 34 5.02 -2.91 -4.27
N GLN A 35 5.10 -1.66 -4.72
CA GLN A 35 3.88 -0.90 -5.07
C GLN A 35 3.05 -1.57 -6.17
N SER A 36 3.69 -2.20 -7.15
CA SER A 36 2.98 -2.90 -8.23
C SER A 36 2.24 -4.13 -7.69
N GLU A 37 2.89 -4.94 -6.84
CA GLU A 37 2.29 -6.15 -6.27
C GLU A 37 1.16 -5.81 -5.29
N ALA A 38 1.33 -4.76 -4.47
CA ALA A 38 0.27 -4.27 -3.60
C ALA A 38 -0.93 -3.75 -4.39
N ALA A 39 -0.70 -3.04 -5.50
CA ALA A 39 -1.76 -2.56 -6.37
C ALA A 39 -2.54 -3.71 -7.01
N LEU A 40 -1.85 -4.76 -7.47
CA LEU A 40 -2.48 -5.98 -7.97
C LEU A 40 -3.31 -6.69 -6.89
N LYS A 41 -2.75 -6.83 -5.67
CA LYS A 41 -3.44 -7.46 -4.53
C LYS A 41 -4.70 -6.69 -4.09
N LEU A 42 -4.68 -5.37 -4.23
CA LEU A 42 -5.82 -4.49 -3.94
C LEU A 42 -6.73 -4.24 -5.16
N GLN A 43 -6.40 -4.82 -6.33
CA GLN A 43 -7.11 -4.63 -7.60
C GLN A 43 -7.29 -3.14 -7.97
N ILE A 44 -6.26 -2.34 -7.78
CA ILE A 44 -6.20 -0.92 -8.14
C ILE A 44 -5.01 -0.65 -9.06
N SER A 45 -4.98 0.53 -9.67
CA SER A 45 -3.80 0.95 -10.41
C SER A 45 -2.64 1.27 -9.45
N LYS A 46 -1.40 1.03 -9.90
CA LYS A 46 -0.19 1.48 -9.17
C LYS A 46 -0.23 2.99 -8.88
N ARG A 47 -0.74 3.78 -9.84
CA ARG A 47 -0.90 5.24 -9.70
C ARG A 47 -1.83 5.59 -8.54
N THR A 48 -2.97 4.91 -8.43
CA THR A 48 -3.94 5.08 -7.33
C THR A 48 -3.31 4.74 -5.99
N LEU A 49 -2.60 3.60 -5.90
CA LEU A 49 -1.88 3.23 -4.67
C LEU A 49 -0.87 4.31 -4.28
N GLN A 50 -0.09 4.82 -5.24
CA GLN A 50 0.90 5.85 -5.01
C GLN A 50 0.26 7.17 -4.52
N GLU A 51 -0.87 7.60 -5.09
CA GLU A 51 -1.58 8.81 -4.64
C GLU A 51 -2.07 8.67 -3.21
N TRP A 52 -2.58 7.50 -2.85
CA TRP A 52 -3.05 7.20 -1.51
C TRP A 52 -1.91 7.14 -0.49
N GLU A 53 -0.77 6.54 -0.84
CA GLU A 53 0.41 6.55 0.02
C GLU A 53 1.04 7.95 0.18
N GLN A 54 0.83 8.84 -0.79
CA GLN A 54 1.32 10.23 -0.76
C GLN A 54 0.31 11.23 -0.20
N ASP A 55 -0.85 10.78 0.28
CA ASP A 55 -1.94 11.62 0.78
C ASP A 55 -2.49 12.63 -0.27
N ARG A 56 -2.28 12.34 -1.56
CA ARG A 56 -2.80 13.15 -2.68
C ARG A 56 -4.25 12.83 -3.03
N ALA A 57 -4.71 11.64 -2.67
CA ALA A 57 -6.07 11.21 -2.84
C ALA A 57 -6.49 10.30 -1.68
N VAL A 58 -7.78 10.31 -1.37
CA VAL A 58 -8.38 9.45 -0.35
C VAL A 58 -9.33 8.48 -1.04
N PRO A 59 -9.30 7.17 -0.76
CA PRO A 59 -10.28 6.24 -1.29
C PRO A 59 -11.69 6.64 -0.88
N ARG A 60 -12.64 6.52 -1.80
CA ARG A 60 -14.05 6.88 -1.60
C ARG A 60 -14.94 5.64 -1.78
N GLY A 61 -16.12 5.68 -1.16
CA GLY A 61 -17.13 4.64 -1.30
C GLY A 61 -16.61 3.23 -0.98
N LEU A 62 -16.93 2.26 -1.84
CA LEU A 62 -16.59 0.85 -1.65
C LEU A 62 -15.09 0.58 -1.55
N ALA A 63 -14.26 1.32 -2.29
CA ALA A 63 -12.81 1.16 -2.25
C ALA A 63 -12.25 1.41 -0.85
N ARG A 64 -12.78 2.42 -0.15
CA ARG A 64 -12.35 2.73 1.23
C ARG A 64 -12.63 1.56 2.17
N THR A 65 -13.85 1.05 2.16
CA THR A 65 -14.27 -0.05 3.03
C THR A 65 -13.47 -1.32 2.74
N ALA A 66 -13.25 -1.64 1.45
CA ALA A 66 -12.47 -2.80 1.04
C ALA A 66 -11.03 -2.74 1.58
N ILE A 67 -10.36 -1.59 1.42
CA ILE A 67 -8.98 -1.43 1.89
C ILE A 67 -8.92 -1.40 3.41
N GLU A 68 -9.82 -0.69 4.07
CA GLU A 68 -9.86 -0.66 5.53
C GLU A 68 -10.07 -2.05 6.14
N LYS A 69 -10.80 -2.94 5.46
CA LYS A 69 -10.91 -4.36 5.85
C LYS A 69 -9.58 -5.08 5.68
N THR A 70 -8.92 -4.91 4.52
CA THR A 70 -7.61 -5.51 4.24
C THR A 70 -6.51 -5.03 5.18
N LEU A 71 -6.56 -3.77 5.65
CA LEU A 71 -5.56 -3.20 6.57
C LEU A 71 -5.77 -3.59 8.04
N ARG A 72 -6.96 -4.10 8.41
CA ARG A 72 -7.30 -4.57 9.76
C ARG A 72 -6.94 -6.04 10.00
N GLY A 73 -6.80 -6.82 8.92
CA GLY A 73 -6.40 -8.23 8.97
C GLY A 73 -4.91 -8.43 9.15
#